data_AF-A0AAU6JSI7-F1
#
_entry.id   AF-A0AAU6JSI7-F1
#
_cell.length_a   1.000
_cell.length_b   1.000
_cell.length_c   1.000
_cell.angle_alpha   90.00
_cell.angle_beta   90.00
_cell.angle_gamma   90.00
#
_symmetry.space_group_name_H-M   'P 1'
#
loop_
_entity.id
_entity.type
_entity.pdbx_description
1 polymer ?
#
loop_
_entity_poly.entity_id
_entity_poly.type
_entity_poly.pdbx_seq_one_letter_code
_entity_poly.pdbx_strand_id
1 'polypeptide(L)' 'MQNVPVRGTTARYPVSLARQLLADMDAVGNDDFTERDLCRLIGRCEVVIASLIVAVEDGASDDRT' A
#
# COMPACT_ATOMS: atom_id res chain seq x y z
N MET A 1 -21.60 17.28 10.49
CA MET A 1 -20.17 16.89 10.53
C MET A 1 -20.12 15.50 11.13
N GLN A 2 -19.95 14.46 10.30
CA GLN A 2 -19.80 13.09 10.78
C GLN A 2 -18.33 12.88 11.15
N ASN A 3 -18.07 12.59 12.42
CA ASN A 3 -16.75 12.21 12.90
C ASN A 3 -16.43 10.80 12.39
N VAL A 4 -15.51 10.68 11.43
CA VAL A 4 -14.92 9.39 11.05
C VAL A 4 -13.92 9.01 12.14
N PRO A 5 -14.14 7.93 12.91
CA PRO A 5 -13.22 7.55 13.96
C PRO A 5 -11.95 6.95 13.35
N VAL A 6 -10.84 7.70 13.36
CA VAL A 6 -9.50 7.18 13.09
C VAL A 6 -8.93 6.65 14.40
N ARG A 7 -9.28 5.42 14.78
CA ARG A 7 -8.64 4.74 15.90
C ARG A 7 -8.17 3.33 15.49
N GLY A 8 -6.85 3.18 15.37
CA GLY A 8 -6.13 1.90 15.49
C GLY A 8 -5.84 1.10 14.22
N THR A 9 -6.04 1.65 13.01
CA THR A 9 -6.05 0.85 11.77
C THR A 9 -4.90 1.11 10.78
N THR A 10 -4.01 2.06 11.02
CA THR A 10 -3.15 2.62 9.95
C THR A 10 -1.96 1.75 9.55
N ALA A 11 -1.36 0.97 10.44
CA ALA A 11 -0.16 0.18 10.09
C ALA A 11 -0.45 -1.19 9.44
N ARG A 12 -1.65 -1.76 9.64
CA ARG A 12 -1.97 -3.12 9.13
C ARG A 12 -2.36 -3.11 7.65
N TYR A 13 -2.99 -2.03 7.19
CA TYR A 13 -3.49 -1.87 5.82
C TYR A 13 -2.39 -1.81 4.74
N PRO A 14 -1.27 -1.09 4.94
CA PRO A 14 -0.19 -1.00 3.95
C PRO A 14 0.57 -2.33 3.77
N VAL A 15 0.78 -3.08 4.87
CA VAL A 15 1.51 -4.34 4.84
C VAL A 15 0.73 -5.44 4.10
N SER A 16 -0.59 -5.51 4.29
CA SER A 16 -1.44 -6.44 3.53
C SER A 16 -1.45 -6.12 2.04
N LEU A 17 -1.47 -4.83 1.67
CA LEU A 17 -1.50 -4.40 0.28
C LEU A 17 -0.17 -4.71 -0.43
N ALA A 18 0.96 -4.50 0.25
CA ALA A 18 2.29 -4.86 -0.25
C ALA A 18 2.44 -6.37 -0.48
N ARG A 19 1.92 -7.21 0.43
CA ARG A 19 1.93 -8.67 0.24
C ARG A 19 1.09 -9.11 -0.95
N GLN A 20 -0.05 -8.49 -1.17
CA GLN A 20 -0.92 -8.80 -2.29
C GLN A 20 -0.31 -8.39 -3.63
N LEU A 21 0.40 -7.26 -3.67
CA LEU A 21 1.17 -6.84 -4.84
C LEU A 21 2.24 -7.87 -5.21
N LEU A 22 3.01 -8.38 -4.24
CA LEU A 22 4.04 -9.39 -4.47
C LEU A 22 3.44 -10.71 -4.98
N ALA A 23 2.30 -11.14 -4.43
CA ALA A 23 1.61 -12.35 -4.90
C ALA A 23 1.09 -12.20 -6.33
N ASP A 24 0.57 -11.01 -6.68
CA ASP A 24 0.09 -10.75 -8.03
C ASP A 24 1.25 -10.63 -9.03
N MET A 25 2.43 -10.15 -8.61
CA MET A 25 3.64 -10.20 -9.42
C MET A 25 4.11 -11.63 -9.69
N ASP A 26 4.02 -12.52 -8.70
CA ASP A 26 4.45 -13.91 -8.82
C ASP A 26 3.46 -14.74 -9.67
N ALA A 27 2.17 -14.39 -9.62
CA ALA A 27 1.12 -15.06 -10.39
C ALA A 27 1.12 -14.69 -11.89
N VAL A 28 1.61 -13.49 -12.25
CA VAL A 28 1.84 -13.10 -13.64
C VAL A 28 3.16 -13.74 -14.08
N GLY A 29 3.11 -15.01 -14.45
CA GLY A 29 4.27 -15.75 -14.95
C GLY A 29 5.02 -14.97 -16.04
N ASN A 30 6.36 -15.01 -15.97
CA ASN A 30 7.30 -14.16 -16.72
C ASN A 30 7.13 -14.13 -18.25
N ASP A 31 6.41 -15.09 -18.85
CA ASP A 31 6.39 -15.28 -20.30
C ASP A 31 5.28 -14.50 -21.03
N ASP A 32 4.26 -13.99 -20.32
CA ASP A 32 3.12 -13.22 -20.89
C ASP A 32 2.94 -11.83 -20.25
N PHE A 33 4.00 -11.27 -19.66
CA PHE A 33 3.94 -9.96 -19.00
C PHE A 33 3.82 -8.83 -20.03
N THR A 34 2.65 -8.20 -20.13
CA THR A 34 2.41 -7.11 -21.08
C THR A 34 2.79 -5.74 -20.50
N GLU A 35 3.03 -4.75 -21.39
CA GLU A 35 3.22 -3.35 -20.98
C GLU A 35 2.04 -2.81 -20.16
N ARG A 36 0.81 -3.30 -20.42
CA ARG A 36 -0.37 -2.94 -19.64
C ARG A 36 -0.31 -3.48 -18.21
N ASP A 37 0.23 -4.68 -18.03
CA ASP A 37 0.38 -5.29 -16.71
C ASP A 37 1.50 -4.62 -15.93
N LEU A 38 2.57 -4.20 -16.62
CA LEU A 38 3.60 -3.33 -16.04
C LEU A 38 3.02 -2.00 -15.53
N CYS A 39 2.25 -1.30 -16.36
CA CYS A 39 1.63 -0.03 -15.97
C CYS A 39 0.67 -0.20 -14.78
N ARG A 40 -0.11 -1.29 -14.75
CA ARG A 40 -0.98 -1.61 -13.60
C ARG A 40 -0.17 -1.90 -12.34
N LEU A 41 0.93 -2.64 -12.48
CA LEU A 41 1.79 -2.98 -11.36
C LEU A 41 2.43 -1.72 -10.76
N ILE A 42 2.97 -0.84 -11.61
CA ILE A 42 3.54 0.45 -11.20
C ILE A 42 2.51 1.29 -10.45
N GLY A 43 1.29 1.45 -11.00
CA GLY A 43 0.24 2.22 -10.33
C GLY A 43 -0.15 1.64 -8.96
N ARG A 44 -0.11 0.32 -8.80
CA ARG A 44 -0.37 -0.33 -7.50
C ARG A 44 0.80 -0.14 -6.52
N CYS A 45 2.05 -0.15 -6.99
CA CYS A 45 3.22 0.20 -6.18
C CYS A 45 3.10 1.62 -5.62
N GLU A 46 2.70 2.58 -6.45
CA GLU A 46 2.53 3.99 -6.04
C GLU A 46 1.50 4.12 -4.91
N VAL A 47 0.37 3.42 -5.00
CA VAL A 47 -0.65 3.40 -3.94
C VAL A 47 -0.12 2.79 -2.63
N VAL A 48 0.63 1.68 -2.72
CA VAL A 48 1.26 1.06 -1.54
C VAL A 48 2.22 2.03 -0.86
N ILE A 49 3.12 2.63 -1.62
CA ILE A 49 4.14 3.57 -1.13
C ILE A 49 3.47 4.78 -0.49
N ALA A 50 2.48 5.39 -1.16
CA ALA A 50 1.74 6.51 -0.60
C ALA A 50 1.08 6.14 0.74
N SER A 51 0.48 4.95 0.84
CA SER A 51 -0.13 4.50 2.10
C SER A 51 0.90 4.23 3.21
N LEU A 52 2.10 3.76 2.85
CA LEU A 52 3.19 3.53 3.80
C LEU A 52 3.73 4.85 4.36
N ILE A 53 3.90 5.87 3.50
CA ILE A 53 4.36 7.20 3.92
C ILE A 53 3.40 7.79 4.94
N VAL A 54 2.09 7.81 4.64
CA VAL A 54 1.06 8.31 5.56
C VAL A 54 1.07 7.55 6.89
N ALA A 55 1.17 6.22 6.86
CA ALA A 55 1.20 5.42 8.08
C ALA A 55 2.45 5.69 8.95
N VAL A 56 3.60 6.00 8.33
CA VAL A 56 4.82 6.39 9.03
C VAL A 56 4.71 7.80 9.60
N GLU A 57 4.18 8.75 8.84
CA GLU A 57 3.95 10.13 9.30
C GLU A 57 3.01 10.19 10.50
N ASP A 58 1.92 9.41 10.46
CA ASP A 58 0.99 9.27 11.58
C ASP A 58 1.69 8.69 12.81
N GLY A 59 2.52 7.65 12.65
CA GLY A 59 3.25 7.02 13.75
C GLY A 59 4.38 7.87 14.34
N ALA A 60 5.02 8.71 13.53
CA ALA A 60 6.05 9.65 14.00
C ALA A 60 5.48 10.85 14.76
N SER A 61 4.19 11.14 14.57
CA SER A 61 3.47 12.22 15.25
C SER A 61 3.19 11.91 16.73
N ASP A 62 3.03 10.63 17.09
CA ASP A 62 2.67 10.18 18.44
C ASP A 62 3.86 10.18 19.45
N ASP A 63 5.10 10.37 18.99
CA ASP A 63 6.32 10.30 19.82
C ASP A 63 6.77 11.67 20.39
N ARG A 64 5.92 12.71 20.30
CA ARG A 64 6.23 14.12 20.66
C ARG A 64 5.61 14.65 21.97
N THR A 65 5.03 13.82 22.83
CA THR A 65 4.49 14.24 24.15
C THR A 65 5.29 13.73 25.33
#